data_AF-A0A9E5W9X2-F1
#
_entry.id   AF-A0A9E5W9X2-F1
#
_cell.length_a   1.000
_cell.length_b   1.000
_cell.length_c   1.000
_cell.angle_alpha   90.00
_cell.angle_beta   90.00
_cell.angle_gamma   90.00
#
_symmetry.space_group_name_H-M   'P 1'
#
loop_
_entity.id
_entity.type
_entity.pdbx_description
1 polymer ?
#
loop_
_entity_poly.entity_id
_entity_poly.type
_entity_poly.pdbx_seq_one_letter_code
_entity_poly.pdbx_strand_id
1 'polypeptide(L)'
;MENIVINVNPGICGFDCRVKARQSGKRIARVRVTGSECTMIQNLANHLNDISLKDLFTPLTKNPIFMAAEQAGCHLACPVPVAVVKACEVALELAVPKDAGINFLK
;
A
#
# COMPACT_ATOMS: atom_id res chain seq x y z
N MET A 1 -7.16 -6.87 -17.06
CA MET A 1 -7.58 -6.02 -15.93
C MET A 1 -6.61 -4.88 -15.81
N GLU A 2 -7.14 -3.68 -15.64
CA GLU A 2 -6.39 -2.45 -15.62
C GLU A 2 -5.52 -2.38 -14.35
N ASN A 3 -4.31 -1.84 -14.48
CA ASN A 3 -3.43 -1.64 -13.34
C ASN A 3 -3.90 -0.39 -12.59
N ILE A 4 -4.23 -0.52 -11.32
CA ILE A 4 -4.53 0.63 -10.46
C ILE A 4 -3.22 1.24 -10.00
N VAL A 5 -3.13 2.58 -10.06
CA VAL A 5 -1.97 3.33 -9.62
C VAL A 5 -2.41 4.42 -8.67
N ILE A 6 -1.87 4.40 -7.45
CA ILE A 6 -2.06 5.43 -6.43
C ILE A 6 -0.77 6.24 -6.33
N ASN A 7 -0.86 7.56 -6.48
CA ASN A 7 0.20 8.48 -6.07
C ASN A 7 0.04 8.76 -4.58
N VAL A 8 1.10 8.61 -3.81
CA VAL A 8 1.07 8.79 -2.35
C VAL A 8 1.97 9.95 -1.98
N ASN A 9 1.36 10.99 -1.40
CA ASN A 9 2.08 12.06 -0.74
C ASN A 9 2.25 11.72 0.75
N PRO A 10 3.48 11.55 1.26
CA PRO A 10 3.72 11.19 2.65
C PRO A 10 3.73 12.39 3.60
N GLY A 11 3.39 13.59 3.12
CA GLY A 11 3.48 14.83 3.87
C GLY A 11 4.90 15.36 3.96
N ILE A 12 5.27 15.87 5.13
CA ILE A 12 6.48 16.71 5.33
C ILE A 12 7.81 16.00 5.03
N CYS A 13 7.87 14.66 5.04
CA CYS A 13 9.11 13.97 4.68
C CYS A 13 9.44 14.06 3.18
N GLY A 14 8.45 14.39 2.33
CA GLY A 14 8.67 14.66 0.90
C GLY A 14 9.04 13.45 0.03
N PHE A 15 9.05 12.23 0.57
CA PHE A 15 9.43 11.03 -0.18
C PHE A 15 8.25 10.40 -0.95
N ASP A 16 7.65 11.16 -1.86
CA ASP A 16 6.52 10.72 -2.68
C ASP A 16 6.76 9.35 -3.33
N CYS A 17 5.69 8.57 -3.52
CA CYS A 17 5.80 7.25 -4.13
C CYS A 17 4.58 6.89 -4.97
N ARG A 18 4.70 5.83 -5.75
CA ARG A 18 3.60 5.24 -6.53
C ARG A 18 3.38 3.80 -6.10
N VAL A 19 2.16 3.49 -5.72
CA VAL A 19 1.70 2.12 -5.43
C VAL A 19 0.91 1.63 -6.64
N LYS A 20 1.37 0.56 -7.27
CA LYS A 20 0.69 -0.10 -8.40
C LYS A 20 0.14 -1.44 -7.94
N ALA A 21 -1.13 -1.71 -8.18
CA ALA A 21 -1.75 -3.00 -7.89
C ALA A 21 -2.52 -3.53 -9.10
N ARG A 22 -2.50 -4.86 -9.25
CA ARG A 22 -3.29 -5.56 -10.28
C ARG A 22 -3.71 -6.94 -9.78
N GLN A 23 -4.81 -7.45 -10.29
CA GLN A 23 -5.15 -8.85 -10.08
C GLN A 23 -4.13 -9.75 -10.82
N SER A 24 -3.55 -10.73 -10.12
CA SER A 24 -2.57 -11.69 -10.66
C SER A 24 -3.07 -13.14 -10.67
N GLY A 25 -4.25 -13.40 -10.10
CA GLY A 25 -4.91 -14.70 -10.05
C GLY A 25 -6.29 -14.58 -9.40
N LYS A 26 -6.98 -15.70 -9.18
CA LYS A 26 -8.28 -15.69 -8.52
C LYS A 26 -8.10 -15.19 -7.08
N ARG A 27 -8.62 -13.98 -6.80
CA ARG A 27 -8.58 -13.36 -5.46
C ARG A 27 -7.16 -13.10 -4.94
N ILE A 28 -6.23 -12.77 -5.85
CA ILE A 28 -4.84 -12.41 -5.51
C ILE A 28 -4.46 -11.09 -6.20
N ALA A 29 -3.92 -10.15 -5.42
CA ALA A 29 -3.39 -8.88 -5.89
C ALA A 29 -1.86 -8.90 -5.86
N ARG A 30 -1.24 -8.47 -6.95
CA ARG A 30 0.20 -8.19 -7.01
C ARG A 30 0.42 -6.69 -6.88
N VAL A 31 1.25 -6.30 -5.92
CA VAL A 31 1.57 -4.89 -5.64
C VAL A 31 3.03 -4.59 -5.97
N ARG A 32 3.29 -3.36 -6.40
CA ARG A 32 4.64 -2.78 -6.49
C ARG A 32 4.62 -1.35 -5.97
N VAL A 33 5.60 -1.01 -5.13
CA VAL A 33 5.85 0.37 -4.67
C VAL A 33 7.10 0.88 -5.38
N THR A 34 7.03 2.08 -5.95
CA THR A 34 8.12 2.65 -6.77
C THR A 34 8.24 4.15 -6.57
N GLY A 35 9.42 4.72 -6.88
CA GLY A 35 9.64 6.17 -6.95
C GLY A 35 9.93 6.88 -5.62
N SER A 36 9.92 6.18 -4.49
CA SER A 36 10.30 6.77 -3.20
C SER A 36 11.81 6.71 -2.98
N GLU A 37 12.38 7.79 -2.46
CA GLU A 37 13.76 7.84 -1.95
C GLU A 37 13.86 7.43 -0.47
N CYS A 38 12.73 7.17 0.20
CA CYS A 38 12.73 6.68 1.58
C CYS A 38 13.19 5.22 1.64
N THR A 39 14.31 4.97 2.33
CA THR A 39 14.89 3.62 2.48
C THR A 39 13.93 2.63 3.15
N MET A 40 13.10 3.08 4.10
CA MET A 40 12.06 2.24 4.71
C MET A 40 11.00 1.82 3.70
N ILE A 41 10.56 2.72 2.81
CA ILE A 41 9.57 2.40 1.77
C ILE A 41 10.17 1.50 0.69
N GLN A 42 11.44 1.69 0.35
CA GLN A 42 12.18 0.79 -0.52
C GLN A 42 12.28 -0.61 0.10
N ASN A 43 12.58 -0.70 1.41
CA ASN A 43 12.60 -1.97 2.14
C ASN A 43 11.21 -2.60 2.20
N LEU A 44 10.15 -1.83 2.45
CA LEU A 44 8.77 -2.32 2.39
C LEU A 44 8.49 -2.93 1.01
N ALA A 45 8.85 -2.23 -0.07
CA ALA A 45 8.65 -2.72 -1.44
C ALA A 45 9.30 -4.09 -1.69
N ASN A 46 10.44 -4.36 -1.05
CA ASN A 46 11.16 -5.64 -1.17
C ASN A 46 10.50 -6.77 -0.36
N HIS A 47 9.76 -6.46 0.70
CA HIS A 47 9.08 -7.45 1.56
C HIS A 47 7.63 -7.72 1.15
N LEU A 48 7.06 -6.91 0.25
CA LEU A 48 5.70 -7.10 -0.24
C LEU A 48 5.62 -8.32 -1.17
N ASN A 49 4.78 -9.27 -0.78
CA ASN A 49 4.41 -10.44 -1.57
C ASN A 49 3.03 -10.25 -2.21
N ASP A 50 2.62 -11.22 -3.03
CA ASP A 50 1.24 -11.29 -3.53
C ASP A 50 0.25 -11.34 -2.34
N ILE A 51 -0.76 -10.48 -2.37
CA ILE A 51 -1.74 -10.30 -1.29
C ILE A 51 -3.03 -11.03 -1.67
N SER A 52 -3.48 -11.96 -0.84
CA SER A 52 -4.75 -12.64 -1.07
C SER A 52 -5.93 -11.82 -0.57
N LEU A 53 -7.13 -12.12 -1.08
CA LEU A 53 -8.37 -11.54 -0.57
C LEU A 53 -8.52 -11.71 0.95
N LYS A 54 -8.10 -12.86 1.50
CA LYS A 54 -8.24 -13.14 2.94
C LYS A 54 -7.36 -12.23 3.77
N ASP A 55 -6.17 -11.91 3.28
CA ASP A 55 -5.20 -11.08 4.00
C ASP A 55 -5.77 -9.68 4.29
N LEU A 56 -6.58 -9.13 3.39
CA LEU A 56 -7.24 -7.83 3.56
C LEU A 56 -8.23 -7.77 4.72
N PHE A 57 -8.68 -8.92 5.24
CA PHE A 57 -9.61 -9.02 6.37
C PHE A 57 -8.95 -9.55 7.65
N THR A 58 -7.62 -9.66 7.67
CA THR A 58 -6.88 -10.05 8.87
C THR A 58 -6.68 -8.86 9.82
N PRO A 59 -6.57 -9.07 11.14
CA PRO A 59 -6.21 -8.01 12.08
C PRO A 59 -4.89 -7.35 11.71
N LEU A 60 -4.74 -6.05 12.01
CA LEU A 60 -3.57 -5.26 11.66
C LEU A 60 -2.25 -5.93 12.07
N THR A 61 -2.18 -6.48 13.28
CA THR A 61 -1.00 -7.19 13.83
C THR A 61 -0.65 -8.51 13.14
N LYS A 62 -1.51 -9.00 12.25
CA LYS A 62 -1.31 -10.23 11.46
C LYS A 62 -1.37 -9.98 9.96
N ASN A 63 -1.57 -8.72 9.55
CA ASN A 63 -1.73 -8.39 8.15
C ASN A 63 -0.35 -8.32 7.48
N PRO A 64 -0.13 -9.03 6.36
CA PRO A 64 1.19 -9.14 5.75
C PRO A 64 1.76 -7.79 5.27
N ILE A 65 0.90 -6.84 4.89
CA ILE A 65 1.34 -5.49 4.48
C ILE A 65 1.91 -4.73 5.69
N PHE A 66 1.23 -4.80 6.84
CA PHE A 66 1.66 -4.10 8.05
C PHE A 66 2.83 -4.80 8.75
N MET A 67 2.89 -6.14 8.71
CA MET A 67 4.07 -6.89 9.17
C MET A 67 5.31 -6.56 8.31
N ALA A 68 5.15 -6.46 6.99
CA ALA A 68 6.24 -6.00 6.10
C ALA A 68 6.64 -4.56 6.39
N ALA A 69 5.69 -3.68 6.72
CA ALA A 69 5.97 -2.30 7.11
C ALA A 69 6.74 -2.21 8.43
N GLU A 70 6.36 -3.01 9.43
CA GLU A 70 7.07 -3.14 10.71
C GLU A 70 8.49 -3.67 10.49
N GLN A 71 8.65 -4.74 9.71
CA GLN A 71 9.97 -5.30 9.39
C GLN A 71 10.87 -4.31 8.63
N ALA A 72 10.29 -3.49 7.76
CA ALA A 72 10.99 -2.42 7.06
C ALA A 72 11.28 -1.18 7.93
N GLY A 73 10.76 -1.15 9.16
CA GLY A 73 10.93 -0.06 10.12
C GLY A 73 10.08 1.17 9.82
N CYS A 74 9.06 1.09 8.98
CA CYS A 74 8.28 2.25 8.52
C CYS A 74 7.79 3.13 9.69
N HIS A 75 7.85 4.46 9.52
CA HIS A 75 7.17 5.38 10.43
C HIS A 75 5.70 5.00 10.58
N LEU A 76 5.23 4.90 11.83
CA LEU A 76 3.89 4.42 12.16
C LEU A 76 2.77 5.16 11.40
N ALA A 77 2.91 6.47 11.25
CA ALA A 77 1.92 7.33 10.60
C ALA A 77 2.14 7.49 9.08
N CYS A 78 3.07 6.76 8.47
CA CYS A 78 3.29 6.85 7.03
C CYS A 78 2.02 6.38 6.28
N PRO A 79 1.51 7.14 5.29
CA PRO A 79 0.32 6.74 4.55
C PRO A 79 0.59 5.61 3.53
N VAL A 80 1.85 5.28 3.23
CA VAL A 80 2.21 4.32 2.17
C VAL A 80 1.69 2.89 2.44
N PRO A 81 1.85 2.29 3.64
CA PRO A 81 1.27 0.98 3.92
C PRO A 81 -0.25 0.93 3.73
N VAL A 82 -0.96 1.99 4.14
CA VAL A 82 -2.42 2.09 3.92
C VAL A 82 -2.75 2.21 2.43
N ALA A 83 -1.96 2.95 1.66
CA ALA A 83 -2.13 3.02 0.20
C ALA A 83 -1.95 1.66 -0.49
N VAL A 84 -1.05 0.80 0.02
CA VAL A 84 -0.91 -0.59 -0.45
C VAL A 84 -2.20 -1.39 -0.21
N VAL A 85 -2.80 -1.28 0.98
CA VAL A 85 -4.09 -1.92 1.27
C VAL A 85 -5.17 -1.42 0.31
N LYS A 86 -5.32 -0.10 0.15
CA LYS A 86 -6.32 0.52 -0.74
C LYS A 86 -6.15 0.10 -2.19
N ALA A 87 -4.90 0.03 -2.67
CA ALA A 87 -4.62 -0.44 -4.02
C ALA A 87 -5.05 -1.89 -4.23
N CYS A 88 -4.82 -2.77 -3.23
CA CYS A 88 -5.30 -4.16 -3.27
C CYS A 88 -6.83 -4.27 -3.26
N GLU A 89 -7.51 -3.49 -2.41
CA GLU A 89 -8.98 -3.49 -2.34
C GLU A 89 -9.61 -3.15 -3.69
N VAL A 90 -9.10 -2.11 -4.37
CA VAL A 90 -9.58 -1.71 -5.69
C VAL A 90 -9.19 -2.75 -6.76
N ALA A 91 -7.94 -3.24 -6.75
CA ALA A 91 -7.48 -4.23 -7.72
C ALA A 91 -8.22 -5.59 -7.62
N LEU A 92 -8.85 -5.88 -6.47
CA LEU A 92 -9.67 -7.06 -6.24
C LEU A 92 -11.17 -6.78 -6.31
N GLU A 93 -11.58 -5.60 -6.81
CA GLU A 93 -12.98 -5.20 -6.99
C GLU A 93 -13.80 -5.19 -5.68
N LEU A 94 -13.13 -4.95 -4.55
CA LEU A 94 -13.77 -4.82 -3.23
C LEU A 94 -14.16 -3.37 -2.91
N ALA A 95 -13.54 -2.42 -3.60
CA ALA A 95 -13.79 -1.00 -3.46
C ALA A 95 -13.71 -0.30 -4.83
N VAL A 96 -14.43 0.80 -4.96
CA VAL A 96 -14.31 1.70 -6.12
C VAL A 96 -13.12 2.66 -5.91
N PRO A 97 -12.40 3.05 -6.96
CA PRO A 97 -11.33 4.04 -6.85
C PRO A 97 -11.88 5.38 -6.33
N LYS A 98 -11.34 5.86 -5.21
CA LYS A 98 -11.63 7.18 -4.66
C LYS A 98 -10.47 7.64 -3.78
N ASP A 99 -10.07 8.89 -3.93
CA ASP A 99 -8.97 9.47 -3.15
C ASP A 99 -9.35 9.58 -1.67
N ALA A 100 -8.38 9.28 -0.81
CA ALA A 100 -8.42 9.48 0.63
C ALA A 100 -7.14 10.18 1.06
N GLY A 101 -7.25 11.13 2.00
CA GLY A 101 -6.11 11.95 2.42
C GLY A 101 -6.27 12.51 3.83
N ILE A 102 -5.16 13.00 4.37
CA ILE A 102 -5.07 13.67 5.66
C ILE A 102 -4.86 15.15 5.37
N ASN A 103 -5.75 16.01 5.86
CA ASN A 103 -5.69 17.45 5.64
C ASN A 103 -5.68 18.19 6.98
N PHE A 104 -4.71 19.07 7.19
CA PHE A 104 -4.72 20.00 8.32
C PHE A 104 -5.65 21.16 8.00
N LEU A 105 -6.69 21.33 8.81
CA LEU A 105 -7.58 22.49 8.74
C LEU A 105 -7.06 23.57 9.69
N LYS A 106 -7.27 24.83 9.33
CA LYS A 106 -6.99 25.99 10.19
C LYS A 106 -8.19 26.32 11.04
#